data_AF-A0A920L7X3-F1
#
_entry.id   AF-A0A920L7X3-F1
#
_cell.length_a   1.000
_cell.length_b   1.000
_cell.length_c   1.000
_cell.angle_alpha   90.00
_cell.angle_beta   90.00
_cell.angle_gamma   90.00
#
_symmetry.space_group_name_H-M   'P 1'
#
loop_
_entity.id
_entity.type
_entity.pdbx_description
1 polymer ?
#
loop_
_entity_poly.entity_id
_entity_poly.type
_entity_poly.pdbx_seq_one_letter_code
_entity_poly.pdbx_strand_id
1 'polypeptide(L)'
;MNKGKSTIKKLFLISILMFGFSFLLVPIYSIVCDLTGLNGNTSNLKLKTEVNNNINTSLDSSTVKIQFVSNSGEGTNVNFKADEFQINVTKGKIHSTYYYFENISENIVVGQAVPSVSPNIASKYLKKNRMFLF
;
A
#
# COMPACT_ATOMS: atom_id res chain seq x y z
N MET A 1 56.54 7.82 -17.13
CA MET A 1 55.72 9.04 -17.30
C MET A 1 54.26 8.66 -17.60
N ASN A 2 53.45 8.23 -16.60
CA ASN A 2 52.01 7.95 -16.82
C ASN A 2 51.12 7.79 -15.56
N LYS A 3 51.60 8.15 -14.35
CA LYS A 3 50.81 7.99 -13.11
C LYS A 3 49.52 8.84 -13.10
N GLY A 4 49.57 10.08 -13.62
CA GLY A 4 48.42 10.99 -13.63
C GLY A 4 47.23 10.50 -14.46
N LYS A 5 47.48 9.89 -15.64
CA LYS A 5 46.40 9.35 -16.49
C LYS A 5 45.66 8.17 -15.86
N SER A 6 46.36 7.36 -15.04
CA SER A 6 45.77 6.24 -14.31
C SER A 6 44.83 6.73 -13.19
N THR A 7 45.24 7.76 -12.45
CA THR A 7 44.41 8.37 -11.39
C THR A 7 43.16 9.04 -11.97
N ILE A 8 43.28 9.77 -13.07
CA ILE A 8 42.14 10.42 -13.75
C ILE A 8 41.14 9.39 -14.28
N LYS A 9 41.62 8.29 -14.90
CA LYS A 9 40.75 7.19 -15.32
C LYS A 9 39.99 6.56 -14.15
N LYS A 10 40.66 6.37 -13.00
CA LYS A 10 40.02 5.81 -11.80
C LYS A 10 38.95 6.75 -11.22
N LEU A 11 39.23 8.05 -11.11
CA LEU A 11 38.23 9.02 -10.64
C LEU A 11 37.01 9.07 -11.57
N PHE A 12 37.24 9.07 -12.88
CA PHE A 12 36.16 9.11 -13.86
C PHE A 12 35.29 7.84 -13.79
N LEU A 13 35.91 6.66 -13.67
CA LEU A 13 35.20 5.39 -13.50
C LEU A 13 34.38 5.36 -12.21
N ILE A 14 34.94 5.84 -11.09
CA ILE A 14 34.23 5.94 -9.80
C ILE A 14 33.01 6.87 -9.91
N SER A 15 33.16 8.00 -10.59
CA SER A 15 32.10 9.00 -10.73
C SER A 15 30.90 8.43 -11.49
N ILE A 16 31.15 7.75 -12.61
CA ILE A 16 30.12 7.07 -13.39
C ILE A 16 29.45 5.95 -12.58
N LEU A 17 30.23 5.20 -11.79
CA LEU A 17 29.71 4.12 -10.96
C LEU A 17 28.78 4.63 -9.85
N MET A 18 29.13 5.73 -9.16
CA MET A 18 28.25 6.34 -8.15
C MET A 18 26.96 6.90 -8.77
N PHE A 19 27.05 7.47 -9.97
CA PHE A 19 25.88 7.94 -10.69
C PHE A 19 24.96 6.78 -11.08
N GLY A 20 25.52 5.70 -11.64
CA GLY A 20 24.77 4.48 -11.95
C GLY A 20 24.13 3.82 -10.73
N PHE A 21 24.84 3.81 -9.60
CA PHE A 21 24.33 3.28 -8.34
C PHE A 21 23.10 4.04 -7.83
N SER A 22 23.03 5.36 -8.03
CA SER A 22 21.87 6.16 -7.62
C SER A 22 20.60 5.77 -8.37
N PHE A 23 20.69 5.47 -9.67
CA PHE A 23 19.56 4.96 -10.46
C PHE A 23 19.23 3.51 -10.11
N LEU A 24 20.23 2.70 -9.76
CA LEU A 24 20.04 1.30 -9.36
C LEU A 24 19.42 1.14 -7.96
N LEU A 25 19.49 2.18 -7.13
CA LEU A 25 18.90 2.18 -5.79
C LEU A 25 17.37 1.98 -5.83
N VAL A 26 16.70 2.52 -6.86
CA VAL A 26 15.24 2.40 -7.04
C VAL A 26 14.79 0.94 -7.21
N PRO A 27 15.29 0.15 -8.18
CA PRO A 27 14.90 -1.25 -8.32
C PRO A 27 15.39 -2.13 -7.16
N ILE A 28 16.56 -1.85 -6.58
CA ILE A 28 17.06 -2.60 -5.41
C ILE A 28 16.12 -2.41 -4.22
N TYR A 29 15.68 -1.18 -3.95
CA TYR A 29 14.74 -0.88 -2.89
C TYR A 29 13.40 -1.61 -3.08
N SER A 30 12.90 -1.67 -4.32
CA SER A 30 11.69 -2.42 -4.66
C SER A 30 11.82 -3.92 -4.37
N ILE A 31 12.93 -4.55 -4.76
CA ILE A 31 13.17 -5.99 -4.50
C ILE A 31 13.29 -6.27 -3.00
N VAL A 32 13.97 -5.40 -2.24
CA VAL A 32 14.05 -5.51 -0.79
C VAL A 32 12.67 -5.35 -0.16
N CYS A 33 11.86 -4.40 -0.63
CA CYS A 33 10.48 -4.22 -0.16
C CYS A 33 9.60 -5.44 -0.45
N ASP A 34 9.78 -6.10 -1.59
CA ASP A 34 9.03 -7.31 -1.97
C ASP A 34 9.46 -8.52 -1.14
N LEU A 35 10.75 -8.67 -0.85
CA LEU A 35 11.29 -9.78 -0.07
C LEU A 35 10.95 -9.64 1.42
N THR A 36 11.04 -8.42 1.97
CA THR A 36 10.74 -8.13 3.38
C THR A 36 9.26 -7.90 3.65
N GLY A 37 8.47 -7.61 2.62
CA GLY A 37 7.05 -7.30 2.76
C GLY A 37 6.81 -6.00 3.54
N LEU A 38 7.76 -5.08 3.55
CA LEU A 38 7.65 -3.81 4.30
C LEU A 38 6.72 -2.79 3.64
N ASN A 39 6.38 -2.97 2.35
CA ASN A 39 5.55 -2.01 1.64
C ASN A 39 4.16 -2.59 1.34
N GLY A 40 3.22 -2.35 2.25
CA GLY A 40 1.79 -2.71 2.12
C GLY A 40 1.01 -1.89 1.09
N ASN A 41 1.69 -1.45 0.03
CA ASN A 41 1.13 -0.51 -0.93
C ASN A 41 0.39 -1.27 -2.04
N THR A 42 -0.93 -1.14 -2.03
CA THR A 42 -1.88 -1.71 -3.00
C THR A 42 -1.74 -1.15 -4.43
N SER A 43 -0.82 -0.21 -4.68
CA SER A 43 -0.68 0.47 -5.97
C SER A 43 -0.17 -0.44 -7.10
N ASN A 44 0.61 -1.50 -6.79
CA ASN A 44 1.07 -2.47 -7.79
C ASN A 44 0.02 -3.53 -8.17
N LEU A 45 -1.13 -3.58 -7.47
CA LEU A 45 -2.23 -4.49 -7.82
C LEU A 45 -2.96 -4.07 -9.10
N LYS A 46 -2.80 -2.83 -9.58
CA LYS A 46 -3.39 -2.38 -10.85
C LYS A 46 -2.85 -3.15 -12.06
N LEU A 47 -1.61 -3.65 -12.01
CA LEU A 47 -1.00 -4.39 -13.14
C LEU A 47 -1.29 -5.89 -13.15
N LYS A 48 -2.03 -6.42 -12.17
CA LYS A 48 -2.43 -7.84 -12.10
C LYS A 48 -3.94 -8.03 -12.23
N THR A 49 -4.61 -7.07 -12.87
CA THR A 49 -6.03 -7.16 -13.24
C THR A 49 -6.15 -7.70 -14.65
N GLU A 50 -5.63 -8.90 -14.90
CA GLU A 50 -6.03 -9.67 -16.08
C GLU A 50 -5.72 -11.14 -15.82
N VAL A 51 -6.77 -11.95 -15.94
CA VAL A 51 -6.74 -13.42 -15.98
C VAL A 51 -6.42 -14.12 -14.66
N ASN A 52 -7.42 -14.28 -13.80
CA ASN A 52 -7.70 -15.63 -13.27
C ASN A 52 -9.17 -15.77 -12.83
N ASN A 53 -10.04 -16.10 -13.78
CA ASN A 53 -11.43 -16.50 -13.56
C ASN A 53 -11.56 -18.00 -13.18
N ASN A 54 -10.53 -18.64 -12.63
CA ASN A 54 -10.60 -20.05 -12.27
C ASN A 54 -9.88 -20.32 -10.94
N ILE A 55 -10.52 -20.01 -9.83
CA ILE A 55 -10.13 -20.61 -8.55
C ILE A 55 -11.35 -21.29 -7.92
N ASN A 56 -11.65 -22.47 -8.45
CA ASN A 56 -12.32 -23.53 -7.70
C ASN A 56 -11.31 -24.04 -6.65
N THR A 57 -11.21 -23.37 -5.50
CA THR A 57 -10.58 -23.95 -4.31
C THR A 57 -11.68 -24.14 -3.29
N SER A 58 -11.76 -25.34 -2.74
CA SER A 58 -12.64 -25.74 -1.64
C SER A 58 -12.88 -24.57 -0.69
N LEU A 59 -14.11 -24.06 -0.66
CA LEU A 59 -14.55 -23.00 0.23
C LEU A 59 -14.57 -23.55 1.65
N ASP A 60 -13.39 -23.61 2.24
CA ASP A 60 -13.26 -23.73 3.68
C ASP A 60 -13.99 -22.52 4.25
N SER A 61 -15.08 -22.78 4.97
CA SER A 61 -16.00 -21.79 5.56
C SER A 61 -15.34 -21.02 6.71
N SER A 62 -14.02 -20.83 6.64
CA SER A 62 -13.26 -20.10 7.64
C SER A 62 -13.66 -18.64 7.59
N THR A 63 -14.18 -18.19 8.73
CA THR A 63 -14.43 -16.80 9.03
C THR A 63 -13.11 -16.12 9.37
N VAL A 64 -12.91 -14.92 8.84
CA VAL A 64 -11.78 -14.05 9.14
C VAL A 64 -12.33 -12.82 9.83
N LYS A 65 -11.73 -12.45 10.96
CA LYS A 65 -12.06 -11.22 11.64
C LYS A 65 -11.32 -10.06 10.99
N ILE A 66 -12.06 -9.04 10.57
CA ILE A 66 -11.51 -7.79 10.05
C ILE A 66 -11.84 -6.70 11.06
N GLN A 67 -10.84 -5.86 11.36
CA GLN A 67 -10.98 -4.70 12.22
C GLN A 67 -10.86 -3.44 11.37
N PHE A 68 -11.75 -2.49 11.61
CA PHE A 68 -11.82 -1.22 10.90
C PHE A 68 -11.38 -0.09 11.83
N VAL A 69 -10.12 0.30 11.68
CA VAL A 69 -9.52 1.39 12.47
C VAL A 69 -9.56 2.67 11.64
N SER A 70 -10.13 3.73 12.22
CA SER A 70 -10.24 5.05 11.61
C SER A 70 -9.35 6.03 12.37
N ASN A 71 -8.63 6.89 11.64
CA ASN A 71 -7.83 7.97 12.21
C ASN A 71 -8.12 9.26 11.42
N SER A 72 -8.58 10.30 12.09
CA SER A 72 -8.94 11.59 11.48
C SER A 72 -7.76 12.55 11.29
N GLY A 73 -6.54 12.20 11.72
CA GLY A 73 -5.37 13.09 11.67
C GLY A 73 -5.41 14.14 12.77
N GLU A 74 -4.25 14.44 13.37
CA GLU A 74 -4.18 15.42 14.45
C GLU A 74 -4.50 16.84 13.95
N GLY A 75 -5.30 17.58 14.71
CA GLY A 75 -5.66 18.97 14.40
C GLY A 75 -6.79 19.14 13.38
N THR A 76 -7.47 18.07 12.97
CA THR A 76 -8.66 18.17 12.13
C THR A 76 -9.93 18.27 12.97
N ASN A 77 -10.81 19.23 12.63
CA ASN A 77 -12.15 19.36 13.21
C ASN A 77 -13.14 18.49 12.42
N VAL A 78 -12.81 17.22 12.25
CA VAL A 78 -13.63 16.23 11.55
C VAL A 78 -13.73 14.98 12.39
N ASN A 79 -14.94 14.47 12.54
CA ASN A 79 -15.22 13.20 13.16
C ASN A 79 -15.29 12.11 12.08
N PHE A 80 -14.29 11.24 12.02
CA PHE A 80 -14.22 10.12 11.07
C PHE A 80 -14.14 8.79 11.81
N LYS A 81 -15.16 7.95 11.66
CA LYS A 81 -15.26 6.66 12.36
C LYS A 81 -15.91 5.59 11.51
N ALA A 82 -15.50 4.33 11.69
CA ALA A 82 -16.20 3.18 11.14
C ALA A 82 -17.55 2.99 11.86
N ASP A 83 -18.55 2.50 11.13
CA ASP A 83 -19.86 2.12 11.71
C ASP A 83 -19.71 0.94 12.67
N GLU A 84 -18.92 -0.07 12.26
CA GLU A 84 -18.59 -1.21 13.09
C GLU A 84 -17.07 -1.33 13.24
N PHE A 85 -16.59 -1.53 14.47
CA PHE A 85 -15.15 -1.68 14.73
C PHE A 85 -14.60 -3.02 14.22
N GLN A 86 -15.39 -4.10 14.29
CA GLN A 86 -14.98 -5.42 13.83
C GLN A 86 -16.15 -6.13 13.15
N ILE A 87 -15.84 -6.93 12.12
CA ILE A 87 -16.78 -7.86 11.51
C ILE A 87 -16.13 -9.22 11.28
N ASN A 88 -16.94 -10.28 11.30
CA ASN A 88 -16.52 -11.61 10.87
C ASN A 88 -16.94 -11.81 9.41
N VAL A 89 -15.95 -11.92 8.53
CA VAL A 89 -16.12 -12.06 7.09
C VAL A 89 -15.95 -13.52 6.70
N THR A 90 -16.91 -14.07 5.96
CA THR A 90 -16.75 -15.40 5.36
C THR A 90 -16.07 -15.26 4.00
N LYS A 91 -15.01 -16.03 3.77
CA LYS A 91 -14.31 -16.04 2.48
C LYS A 91 -15.27 -16.36 1.33
N GLY A 92 -15.14 -15.63 0.22
CA GLY A 92 -15.98 -15.79 -0.97
C GLY A 92 -17.34 -15.08 -0.93
N LYS A 93 -17.73 -14.50 0.21
CA LYS A 93 -18.94 -13.65 0.30
C LYS A 93 -18.57 -12.17 0.25
N ILE A 94 -19.47 -11.38 -0.32
CA ILE A 94 -19.36 -9.93 -0.32
C ILE A 94 -19.94 -9.41 1.01
N HIS A 95 -19.16 -8.60 1.70
CA HIS A 95 -19.58 -7.91 2.92
C HIS A 95 -19.51 -6.39 2.67
N SER A 96 -20.45 -5.65 3.24
CA SER A 96 -20.51 -4.20 3.16
C SER A 96 -20.36 -3.61 4.57
N THR A 97 -19.70 -2.47 4.67
CA THR A 97 -19.54 -1.70 5.91
C THR A 97 -19.55 -0.21 5.54
N TYR A 98 -19.87 0.62 6.52
CA TYR A 98 -20.00 2.07 6.36
C TYR A 98 -19.02 2.80 7.26
N TYR A 99 -18.70 4.04 6.86
CA TYR A 99 -17.92 4.97 7.65
C TYR A 99 -18.72 6.27 7.76
N TYR A 100 -18.69 6.87 8.94
CA TYR A 100 -19.24 8.19 9.19
C TYR A 100 -18.15 9.24 9.04
N PHE A 101 -18.49 10.31 8.35
CA PHE A 101 -17.70 11.52 8.23
C PHE A 101 -18.59 12.71 8.60
N GLU A 102 -18.19 13.46 9.60
CA GLU A 102 -18.90 14.65 10.07
C GLU A 102 -17.92 15.80 10.22
N ASN A 103 -18.18 16.91 9.53
CA ASN A 103 -17.42 18.14 9.66
C ASN A 103 -17.97 18.93 10.86
N ILE A 104 -17.17 19.05 11.92
CA ILE A 104 -17.51 19.83 13.12
C ILE A 104 -16.84 21.22 13.12
N SER A 105 -16.24 21.62 11.99
CA SER A 105 -15.62 22.93 11.82
C SER A 105 -16.60 23.93 11.21
N GLU A 106 -16.32 25.22 11.43
CA GLU A 106 -17.08 26.33 10.83
C GLU A 106 -16.72 26.58 9.36
N ASN A 107 -15.67 25.91 8.85
CA ASN A 107 -15.13 26.12 7.52
C ASN A 107 -15.38 24.91 6.61
N ILE A 108 -15.28 25.13 5.30
CA ILE A 108 -15.30 24.04 4.32
C ILE A 108 -14.02 23.22 4.48
N VAL A 109 -14.16 21.93 4.74
CA VAL A 109 -13.03 20.99 4.87
C VAL A 109 -12.95 20.12 3.63
N VAL A 110 -11.75 20.06 3.04
CA VAL A 110 -11.39 19.11 1.99
C VAL A 110 -10.42 18.11 2.57
N GLY A 111 -10.74 16.82 2.47
CA GLY A 111 -9.93 15.73 3.02
C GLY A 111 -9.76 14.60 2.03
N GLN A 112 -8.66 13.86 2.16
CA GLN A 112 -8.41 12.63 1.43
C GLN A 112 -8.27 11.47 2.40
N ALA A 113 -9.12 10.47 2.26
CA ALA A 113 -9.00 9.22 3.01
C ALA A 113 -8.06 8.25 2.28
N VAL A 114 -6.95 7.89 2.93
CA VAL A 114 -5.96 6.94 2.41
C VAL A 114 -6.14 5.61 3.14
N PRO A 115 -6.62 4.54 2.49
CA PRO A 115 -6.80 3.27 3.15
C PRO A 115 -5.48 2.49 3.23
N SER A 116 -5.32 1.75 4.33
CA SER A 116 -4.23 0.79 4.52
C SER A 116 -4.78 -0.53 5.06
N VAL A 117 -4.09 -1.63 4.75
CA VAL A 117 -4.47 -2.97 5.21
C VAL A 117 -3.26 -3.59 5.90
N SER A 118 -3.45 -4.06 7.13
CA SER A 118 -2.43 -4.74 7.92
C SER A 118 -2.98 -6.07 8.45
N PRO A 119 -2.17 -7.15 8.49
CA PRO A 119 -0.77 -7.23 8.04
C PRO A 119 -0.65 -7.22 6.51
N ASN A 120 0.53 -6.84 5.98
CA ASN A 120 0.74 -6.71 4.53
C ASN A 120 0.41 -8.01 3.77
N ILE A 121 0.74 -9.17 4.33
CA ILE A 121 0.42 -10.47 3.73
C ILE A 121 -1.09 -10.63 3.47
N ALA A 122 -1.95 -10.10 4.35
CA ALA A 122 -3.40 -10.16 4.20
C ALA A 122 -3.92 -9.20 3.11
N SER A 123 -3.19 -8.13 2.80
CA SER A 123 -3.61 -7.14 1.79
C SER A 123 -3.79 -7.76 0.40
N LYS A 124 -3.04 -8.81 0.07
CA LYS A 124 -3.12 -9.55 -1.21
C LYS A 124 -4.46 -10.28 -1.39
N TYR A 125 -5.14 -10.60 -0.30
CA TYR A 125 -6.39 -11.37 -0.32
C TYR A 125 -7.64 -10.50 -0.16
N LEU A 126 -7.49 -9.28 0.34
CA LEU A 126 -8.59 -8.35 0.51
C LEU A 126 -8.87 -7.62 -0.80
N LYS A 127 -9.94 -8.02 -1.49
CA LYS A 127 -10.41 -7.36 -2.70
C LYS A 127 -11.51 -6.36 -2.37
N LYS A 128 -11.22 -5.08 -2.60
CA LYS A 128 -12.20 -4.00 -2.45
C LYS A 128 -12.89 -3.72 -3.78
N ASN A 129 -14.21 -3.95 -3.84
CA ASN A 129 -14.98 -3.96 -5.09
C ASN A 129 -15.49 -2.56 -5.56
N ARG A 130 -15.44 -1.56 -4.69
CA ARG A 130 -15.85 -0.17 -4.97
C ARG A 130 -14.85 0.80 -4.36
N MET A 131 -14.49 1.86 -5.08
CA MET A 131 -13.67 2.97 -4.55
C MET A 131 -14.30 3.50 -3.25
N PHE A 132 -13.49 3.98 -2.29
CA PHE A 132 -14.07 4.74 -1.16
C PHE A 132 -14.47 6.09 -1.78
N LEU A 133 -15.65 6.14 -2.37
CA LEU A 133 -16.31 7.38 -2.73
C LEU A 133 -17.09 7.75 -1.46
N PHE A 134 -16.51 8.68 -0.71
CA PHE A 134 -17.21 9.43 0.33
C PHE A 134 -18.08 10.49 -0.35
#